data_AF-A0A439V367-F1
#
_entry.id   AF-A0A439V367-F1
#
_cell.length_a   1.000
_cell.length_b   1.000
_cell.length_c   1.000
_cell.angle_alpha   90.00
_cell.angle_beta   90.00
_cell.angle_gamma   90.00
#
_symmetry.space_group_name_H-M   'P 1'
#
loop_
_entity.id
_entity.type
_entity.pdbx_description
1 polymer ?
#
loop_
_entity_poly.entity_id
_entity_poly.type
_entity_poly.pdbx_seq_one_letter_code
_entity_poly.pdbx_strand_id
1 'polypeptide(L)'
;MSQPDEPPSFHLRLPPALKGLLLAVKGRNSLNREITERLERSLEPDPALRLAEMLRPLLTDMDETDQKEMVSLLTRAIEIWGRAAGKRRRR
;
A
#
# COMPACT_ATOMS: atom_id res chain seq x y z
N MET A 1 -14.94 35.11 -12.58
CA MET A 1 -13.75 34.75 -13.38
C MET A 1 -13.42 33.31 -13.04
N SER A 2 -13.99 32.35 -13.75
CA SER A 2 -13.72 30.93 -13.54
C SER A 2 -12.37 30.61 -14.19
N GLN A 3 -11.36 30.27 -13.38
CA GLN A 3 -10.10 29.74 -13.90
C GLN A 3 -10.35 28.35 -14.51
N PRO A 4 -9.65 27.97 -15.59
CA PRO A 4 -9.88 26.71 -16.27
C PRO A 4 -9.51 25.51 -15.39
N ASP A 5 -10.24 24.40 -15.57
CA ASP A 5 -10.07 23.07 -14.94
C ASP A 5 -8.74 22.37 -15.31
N GLU A 6 -7.61 23.08 -15.33
CA GLU A 6 -6.31 22.44 -15.50
C GLU A 6 -5.84 21.84 -14.17
N PRO A 7 -5.42 20.55 -14.14
CA PRO A 7 -4.91 19.95 -12.93
C PRO A 7 -3.67 20.72 -12.44
N PRO A 8 -3.58 20.99 -11.13
CA PRO A 8 -2.48 21.76 -10.58
C PRO A 8 -1.15 21.08 -10.89
N SER A 9 -0.25 21.81 -11.54
CA SER A 9 1.08 21.33 -11.89
C SER A 9 2.15 22.17 -11.19
N PHE A 10 3.22 21.51 -10.76
CA PHE A 10 4.37 22.18 -10.17
C PHE A 10 5.66 21.51 -10.61
N HIS A 11 6.72 22.31 -10.70
CA HIS A 11 8.04 21.84 -11.09
C HIS A 11 8.86 21.50 -9.84
N LEU A 12 9.09 20.22 -9.61
CA LEU A 12 9.92 19.73 -8.51
C LEU A 12 11.39 19.62 -8.94
N ARG A 13 12.30 20.23 -8.17
CA ARG A 13 13.74 20.00 -8.34
C ARG A 13 14.12 18.71 -7.61
N LEU A 14 14.62 17.73 -8.35
CA LEU A 14 15.06 16.43 -7.82
C LEU A 14 16.58 16.34 -7.79
N PRO A 15 17.19 15.83 -6.70
CA PRO A 15 18.58 15.42 -6.70
C PRO A 15 18.87 14.41 -7.83
N PRO A 16 20.03 14.49 -8.52
CA PRO A 16 20.35 13.59 -9.64
C PRO A 16 20.28 12.11 -9.26
N ALA A 17 20.77 11.76 -8.07
CA ALA A 17 20.71 10.39 -7.55
C ALA A 17 19.27 9.88 -7.43
N LEU A 18 18.35 10.71 -6.91
CA LEU A 18 16.95 10.35 -6.75
C LEU A 18 16.26 10.16 -8.10
N LYS A 19 16.54 11.03 -9.08
CA LYS A 19 16.02 10.87 -10.45
C LYS A 19 16.51 9.56 -11.08
N GLY A 20 17.78 9.20 -10.87
CA GLY A 20 18.34 7.93 -11.34
C GLY A 20 17.62 6.72 -10.75
N LEU A 21 17.38 6.72 -9.44
CA LEU A 21 16.63 5.65 -8.77
C LEU A 21 15.20 5.52 -9.32
N LEU A 22 14.48 6.64 -9.51
CA LEU A 22 13.12 6.62 -10.05
C LEU A 22 13.07 6.07 -11.48
N LEU A 23 14.05 6.43 -12.32
CA LEU A 23 14.15 5.91 -13.69
C LEU A 23 14.44 4.41 -13.72
N ALA A 24 15.21 3.89 -12.77
CA ALA A 24 15.51 2.47 -12.66
C ALA A 24 14.28 1.64 -12.24
N VAL A 25 13.43 2.18 -11.37
CA VAL A 25 12.29 1.45 -10.79
C VAL A 25 10.96 1.61 -11.55
N LYS A 26 10.80 2.64 -12.39
CA LYS A 26 9.51 2.92 -13.08
C LYS A 26 8.99 1.77 -13.96
N GLY A 27 9.87 0.87 -14.41
CA GLY A 27 9.52 -0.20 -15.35
C GLY A 27 8.80 0.33 -16.60
N ARG A 28 7.57 -0.16 -16.83
CA ARG A 28 6.70 0.21 -17.96
C ARG A 28 5.96 1.54 -17.77
N ASN A 29 5.94 2.09 -16.56
CA ASN A 29 5.24 3.33 -16.27
C ASN A 29 6.00 4.55 -16.83
N SER A 30 5.27 5.65 -17.04
CA SER A 30 5.88 6.97 -17.18
C SER A 30 6.46 7.40 -15.83
N LEU A 31 7.49 8.26 -15.86
CA LEU A 31 8.12 8.74 -14.64
C LEU A 31 7.11 9.49 -13.74
N ASN A 32 6.24 10.32 -14.34
CA ASN A 32 5.20 11.02 -13.59
C ASN A 32 4.21 10.05 -12.95
N ARG A 33 3.77 9.02 -13.66
CA ARG A 33 2.85 8.03 -13.10
C ARG A 33 3.45 7.31 -11.89
N GLU A 34 4.72 6.90 -11.99
CA GLU A 34 5.42 6.27 -10.87
C GLU A 34 5.55 7.21 -9.66
N ILE A 35 5.83 8.50 -9.90
CA ILE A 35 5.93 9.51 -8.85
C ILE A 35 4.57 9.69 -8.17
N THR A 36 3.50 9.87 -8.94
CA THR A 36 2.14 10.03 -8.42
C THR A 36 1.71 8.82 -7.59
N GLU A 37 1.85 7.60 -8.13
CA GLU A 37 1.45 6.38 -7.42
C GLU A 37 2.23 6.20 -6.09
N ARG A 38 3.50 6.59 -6.04
CA ARG A 38 4.28 6.56 -4.80
C ARG A 38 3.84 7.61 -3.80
N LEU A 39 3.55 8.82 -4.28
CA LEU A 39 3.06 9.91 -3.43
C LEU A 39 1.71 9.53 -2.83
N GLU A 40 0.79 8.99 -3.64
CA GLU A 40 -0.49 8.49 -3.16
C GLU A 40 -0.30 7.44 -2.05
N ARG A 41 0.53 6.41 -2.27
CA ARG A 41 0.83 5.40 -1.24
C ARG A 41 1.48 6.00 0.03
N SER A 42 2.26 7.06 -0.10
CA SER A 42 2.89 7.73 1.05
C SER A 42 1.93 8.60 1.85
N LEU A 43 0.82 9.00 1.23
CA LEU A 43 -0.23 9.82 1.83
C LEU A 43 -1.42 8.97 2.30
N GLU A 44 -1.50 7.70 1.90
CA GLU A 44 -2.48 6.76 2.43
C GLU A 44 -2.24 6.49 3.93
N PRO A 45 -3.29 6.50 4.77
CA PRO A 45 -3.16 6.16 6.19
C PRO A 45 -2.69 4.71 6.35
N ASP A 46 -1.99 4.45 7.46
CA ASP A 46 -1.37 3.15 7.76
C ASP A 46 -2.30 1.98 7.38
N PRO A 47 -1.89 1.11 6.45
CA PRO A 47 -2.69 -0.03 6.02
C PRO A 47 -3.14 -0.92 7.19
N ALA A 48 -2.31 -1.03 8.23
CA ALA A 48 -2.65 -1.78 9.44
C ALA A 48 -3.78 -1.12 10.22
N LEU A 49 -3.80 0.22 10.27
CA LEU A 49 -4.87 0.98 10.92
C LEU A 49 -6.20 0.83 10.16
N ARG A 50 -6.17 0.89 8.82
CA ARG A 50 -7.38 0.63 8.00
C ARG A 50 -7.93 -0.78 8.19
N LEU A 51 -7.05 -1.78 8.24
CA LEU A 51 -7.45 -3.16 8.51
C LEU A 51 -8.08 -3.28 9.90
N ALA A 52 -7.49 -2.66 10.91
CA ALA A 52 -8.05 -2.64 12.25
C ALA A 52 -9.42 -1.93 12.31
N GLU A 53 -9.60 -0.83 11.57
CA GLU A 53 -10.89 -0.13 11.46
C GLU A 53 -11.96 -0.98 10.78
N MET A 54 -11.62 -1.73 9.73
CA MET A 54 -12.55 -2.63 9.05
C MET A 54 -12.94 -3.84 9.90
N LEU A 55 -12.01 -4.35 10.71
CA LEU A 55 -12.24 -5.51 11.56
C LEU A 55 -12.91 -5.15 12.90
N ARG A 56 -12.83 -3.88 13.32
CA ARG A 56 -13.38 -3.39 14.60
C ARG A 56 -14.86 -3.77 14.82
N PRO A 57 -15.78 -3.55 13.85
CA PRO A 57 -17.18 -3.92 14.02
C PRO A 57 -17.37 -5.42 14.27
N LEU A 58 -16.63 -6.25 13.52
CA LEU A 58 -16.69 -7.71 13.66
C LEU A 58 -16.15 -8.16 15.03
N LEU A 59 -15.07 -7.53 15.49
CA LEU A 59 -14.47 -7.82 16.80
C LEU A 59 -15.35 -7.40 17.98
N THR A 60 -16.20 -6.38 17.80
CA THR A 60 -17.03 -5.83 18.89
C THR A 60 -18.12 -6.80 19.33
N ASP A 61 -18.61 -7.62 18.40
CA ASP A 61 -19.65 -8.61 18.67
C ASP A 61 -19.09 -9.98 19.11
N MET A 62 -17.77 -10.14 19.12
CA MET A 62 -17.08 -11.39 19.46
C MET A 62 -16.60 -11.40 20.90
N ASP A 63 -16.75 -12.54 21.57
CA ASP A 63 -16.15 -12.75 22.88
C ASP A 63 -14.62 -12.94 22.79
N GLU A 64 -13.92 -12.89 23.92
CA GLU A 64 -12.45 -13.03 23.93
C GLU A 64 -11.94 -14.35 23.35
N THR A 65 -12.76 -15.40 23.38
CA THR A 65 -12.40 -16.73 22.88
C THR A 65 -12.41 -16.72 21.36
N ASP A 66 -13.49 -16.21 20.79
CA ASP A 66 -13.68 -16.07 19.35
C ASP A 66 -12.65 -15.11 18.74
N GLN A 67 -12.33 -14.01 19.44
CA GLN A 67 -11.29 -13.07 19.02
C GLN A 67 -9.91 -13.76 18.93
N LYS A 68 -9.54 -14.57 19.93
CA LYS A 68 -8.27 -15.31 19.93
C LYS A 68 -8.21 -16.34 18.80
N GLU A 69 -9.31 -17.04 18.56
CA GLU A 69 -9.39 -18.02 17.48
C GLU A 69 -9.26 -17.34 16.11
N MET A 70 -9.91 -16.21 15.89
CA MET A 70 -9.80 -15.44 14.66
C MET A 70 -8.36 -14.95 14.40
N VAL A 71 -7.67 -14.42 15.42
CA VAL A 71 -6.27 -13.98 15.29
C VAL A 71 -5.36 -15.16 14.93
N SER A 72 -5.58 -16.32 15.54
CA SER A 72 -4.85 -17.56 15.23
C SER A 72 -5.04 -17.98 13.77
N LEU A 73 -6.29 -17.97 13.29
CA LEU A 73 -6.64 -18.32 11.91
C LEU A 73 -6.03 -17.34 10.89
N LEU A 74 -6.10 -16.03 11.16
CA LEU A 74 -5.51 -15.00 10.30
C LEU A 74 -3.98 -15.16 10.22
N THR A 75 -3.32 -15.38 11.35
CA THR A 75 -1.87 -15.63 11.39
C THR A 75 -1.49 -16.83 10.52
N ARG A 76 -2.25 -17.92 10.63
CA ARG A 76 -2.02 -19.13 9.85
C ARG A 76 -2.27 -18.95 8.36
N ALA A 77 -3.29 -18.17 7.98
CA ALA A 77 -3.54 -17.81 6.59
C ALA A 77 -2.38 -17.01 5.98
N ILE A 78 -1.85 -16.03 6.72
CA ILE A 78 -0.69 -15.22 6.30
C ILE A 78 0.55 -16.11 6.11
N GLU A 79 0.81 -17.06 7.01
CA GLU A 79 1.93 -18.00 6.85
C GLU A 79 1.81 -18.89 5.62
N ILE A 80 0.59 -19.35 5.31
CA ILE A 80 0.34 -20.19 4.12
C ILE A 80 0.59 -19.36 2.86
N TRP A 81 0.07 -18.13 2.81
CA TRP A 81 0.30 -17.21 1.69
C TRP A 81 1.77 -16.82 1.53
N GLY A 82 2.47 -16.51 2.63
CA GLY A 82 3.90 -16.22 2.60
C GLY A 82 4.73 -17.37 2.05
N ARG A 83 4.41 -18.61 2.46
CA ARG A 83 5.05 -19.83 1.92
C ARG A 83 4.76 -20.02 0.42
N ALA A 84 3.52 -19.78 -0.01
CA ALA A 84 3.14 -19.90 -1.42
C ALA A 84 3.83 -18.84 -2.31
N ALA A 85 3.93 -17.59 -1.83
CA ALA A 85 4.59 -16.50 -2.53
C ALA A 85 6.11 -16.76 -2.67
N GLY A 86 6.77 -17.24 -1.61
CA GLY A 86 8.18 -17.63 -1.65
C GLY A 86 8.48 -18.78 -2.61
N LYS A 87 7.54 -19.71 -2.78
CA LYS A 87 7.66 -20.85 -3.70
C LYS A 87 7.54 -20.43 -5.17
N ARG A 88 6.75 -19.41 -5.48
CA ARG A 88 6.57 -18.86 -6.84
C ARG A 88 7.80 -18.08 -7.34
N ARG A 89 8.56 -17.45 -6.43
CA ARG A 89 9.75 -16.66 -6.77
C ARG A 89 11.01 -17.49 -7.07
N ARG A 90 11.00 -18.79 -6.74
CA ARG A 90 12.10 -19.75 -6.98
C ARG A 90 11.92 -20.59 -8.25
N ARG A 91 10.83 -20.42 -9.00
CA ARG A 91 10.58 -21.11 -10.28
C ARG A 91 10.76 -20.16 -11.45
#